data_AF-A0A6N7ACI5-F1
#
_entry.id   AF-A0A6N7ACI5-F1
#
_cell.length_a   1.000
_cell.length_b   1.000
_cell.length_c   1.000
_cell.angle_alpha   90.00
_cell.angle_beta   90.00
_cell.angle_gamma   90.00
#
_symmetry.space_group_name_H-M   'P 1'
#
loop_
_entity.id
_entity.type
_entity.pdbx_description
1 polymer ?
#
loop_
_entity_poly.entity_id
_entity_poly.type
_entity_poly.pdbx_seq_one_letter_code
_entity_poly.pdbx_strand_id
1 'polypeptide(L)' 'MRKTFELQGELVECNIGKELFTHPKVKRTEDYVEGRFG' A
#
# COMPACT_ATOMS: atom_id res chain seq x y z
N MET A 1 -5.57 14.79 -1.12
CA MET A 1 -4.25 14.49 -1.74
C MET A 1 -4.17 12.98 -1.95
N ARG A 2 -3.80 12.54 -3.16
CA ARG A 2 -3.54 11.12 -3.44
C ARG A 2 -2.15 10.74 -2.93
N LYS A 3 -1.99 9.49 -2.50
CA LYS A 3 -0.72 8.88 -2.11
C LYS A 3 -0.48 7.64 -2.93
N THR A 4 0.80 7.34 -3.05
CA THR A 4 1.33 6.26 -3.85
C THR A 4 2.14 5.35 -2.94
N PHE A 5 1.93 4.04 -3.05
CA PHE A 5 2.72 3.00 -2.40
C PHE A 5 3.60 2.35 -3.47
N GLU A 6 4.91 2.42 -3.24
CA GLU A 6 5.94 1.88 -4.11
C GLU A 6 6.76 0.87 -3.31
N LEU A 7 7.04 -0.29 -3.91
CA LEU A 7 7.81 -1.35 -3.27
C LEU A 7 8.87 -1.85 -4.26
N GLN A 8 10.14 -1.80 -3.86
CA GLN A 8 11.28 -2.21 -4.69
C GLN A 8 11.34 -1.52 -6.06
N GLY A 9 10.91 -0.26 -6.13
CA GLY A 9 10.88 0.51 -7.37
C GLY A 9 9.67 0.23 -8.27
N GLU A 10 8.73 -0.63 -7.85
CA GLU A 10 7.46 -0.83 -8.54
C GLU A 10 6.35 -0.03 -7.88
N LEU A 11 5.52 0.62 -8.70
CA LEU A 11 4.25 1.16 -8.25
C LEU A 11 3.28 0.01 -7.92
N VAL A 12 2.88 -0.11 -6.66
CA VAL A 12 2.01 -1.19 -6.18
C VAL A 12 0.58 -0.71 -5.97
N GLU A 13 0.36 0.46 -5.38
CA GLU A 13 -0.99 1.00 -5.15
C GLU A 13 -0.99 2.54 -5.17
N CYS A 14 -2.08 3.14 -5.65
CA CYS A 14 -2.31 4.59 -5.56
C CYS A 14 -3.74 4.86 -5.11
N ASN A 15 -3.92 5.59 -3.99
CA ASN A 15 -5.23 5.84 -3.41
C ASN A 15 -5.29 7.18 -2.63
N ILE A 16 -6.45 7.50 -2.07
CA ILE A 16 -6.63 8.64 -1.16
C ILE A 16 -5.73 8.42 0.06
N GLY A 17 -4.99 9.45 0.47
CA GLY A 17 -3.79 9.27 1.29
C GLY A 17 -3.93 8.51 2.60
N LYS A 18 -5.11 8.51 3.23
CA LYS A 18 -5.36 7.70 4.43
C LYS A 18 -5.78 6.26 4.11
N GLU A 19 -6.46 6.03 2.99
CA GLU A 19 -6.97 4.70 2.63
C GLU A 19 -5.83 3.73 2.38
N LEU A 20 -4.72 4.18 1.79
CA LEU A 20 -3.56 3.34 1.48
C LEU A 20 -3.01 2.54 2.68
N PHE A 21 -3.16 3.06 3.90
CA PHE A 21 -2.62 2.47 5.13
C PHE A 21 -3.71 2.04 6.13
N THR A 22 -4.98 2.34 5.86
CA THR A 22 -6.11 1.99 6.74
C THR A 22 -7.07 0.99 6.08
N HIS A 23 -7.17 1.04 4.76
CA HIS A 23 -8.02 0.21 3.91
C HIS A 23 -7.29 -0.08 2.58
N PRO A 24 -6.13 -0.77 2.62
CA PRO A 24 -5.39 -1.13 1.42
C PRO A 24 -6.26 -2.00 0.51
N LYS A 25 -6.25 -1.72 -0.80
CA LYS A 25 -7.02 -2.48 -1.80
C LYS A 25 -6.18 -3.55 -2.48
N VAL A 26 -4.86 -3.41 -2.44
CA VAL A 26 -3.91 -4.37 -2.99
C VAL A 26 -3.35 -5.20 -1.86
N LYS A 27 -3.46 -6.53 -1.98
CA LYS A 27 -2.96 -7.48 -0.97
C LYS A 27 -1.48 -7.29 -0.62
N ARG A 28 -0.62 -6.96 -1.60
CA ARG A 28 0.80 -6.62 -1.33
C ARG A 28 0.94 -5.41 -0.39
N THR A 29 0.08 -4.40 -0.51
CA THR A 29 0.06 -3.24 0.38
C THR A 29 -0.46 -3.64 1.76
N GLU A 30 -1.52 -4.45 1.83
CA GLU A 30 -2.06 -5.01 3.08
C GLU A 30 -1.02 -5.82 3.83
N ASP A 31 -0.39 -6.79 3.16
CA ASP A 31 0.68 -7.61 3.71
C ASP A 31 1.85 -6.73 4.20
N TYR A 32 2.19 -5.65 3.48
CA TYR A 32 3.22 -4.70 3.91
C TYR A 32 2.80 -3.93 5.17
N VAL A 33 1.57 -3.41 5.21
CA VAL A 33 1.04 -2.61 6.31
C VAL A 33 0.86 -3.44 7.58
N GLU A 34 0.42 -4.70 7.44
CA GLU A 34 0.25 -5.63 8.54
C GLU A 34 1.55 -6.33 8.97
N GLY A 35 2.65 -6.14 8.24
CA GLY A 35 3.96 -6.70 8.56
C GLY A 35 4.13 -8.18 8.20
N ARG A 36 3.36 -8.69 7.24
CA ARG A 36 3.44 -10.07 6.71
C ARG A 36 4.56 -10.20 5.67
N PHE A 37 5.79 -9.92 6.08
CA PHE A 37 6.98 -10.01 5.23
C PHE A 37 7.62 -11.40 5.29
N GLY A 38 6.92 -12.40 4.76
CA GLY A 38 7.36 -13.80 4.87
C GLY A 38 7.03 -14.41 6.22
#